data_AF-A0A3S7DB36-F1
#
_entry.id   AF-A0A3S7DB36-F1
#
_cell.length_a   1.000
_cell.length_b   1.000
_cell.length_c   1.000
_cell.angle_alpha   90.00
_cell.angle_beta   90.00
_cell.angle_gamma   90.00
#
_symmetry.space_group_name_H-M   'P 1'
#
loop_
_entity.id
_entity.type
_entity.pdbx_description
1 polymer ?
#
loop_
_entity_poly.entity_id
_entity_poly.type
_entity_poly.pdbx_seq_one_letter_code
_entity_poly.pdbx_strand_id
1 'polypeptide(L)'
;MNASQNAEQFQAQLANYVPVFSPEYWPVWLVIAGLLLVAMWLVLGLHAWLRFRAANKAAAGHGEKVYLYSRAVRLWHWSNALLFLLLLGSGLINHFSLVSAAVMKSLLTVHEVCGFLLLACWVGFVLINALGGNGHHYIIRPQGWVARAMKQTRFYLFGIMQGEAHPFPATPRSKFNPLQQAAYVGVMYGLLPLLLLSGLLALYPQVVGDLFPGVRYWLLQAHFALAIISLFFIFGHLYLCTTGRTPGETFRCMVDGYHRH
;
A
#
# COMPACT_ATOMS: atom_id res chain seq x y z
N MET A 1 -6.80 41.11 19.36
CA MET A 1 -7.95 40.60 18.59
C MET A 1 -8.54 39.44 19.39
N ASN A 2 -9.82 39.54 19.77
CA ASN A 2 -10.45 38.62 20.72
C ASN A 2 -10.54 37.19 20.15
N ALA A 3 -9.96 36.23 20.89
CA ALA A 3 -10.22 34.82 20.68
C ALA A 3 -11.72 34.55 20.92
N SER A 4 -12.36 33.82 20.00
CA SER A 4 -13.79 33.46 20.03
C SER A 4 -14.22 32.87 21.39
N GLN A 5 -15.38 33.29 21.89
CA GLN A 5 -15.83 33.00 23.25
C GLN A 5 -16.50 31.62 23.43
N ASN A 6 -16.75 30.87 22.36
CA ASN A 6 -17.23 29.48 22.44
C ASN A 6 -16.81 28.62 21.23
N ALA A 7 -16.92 27.29 21.38
CA ALA A 7 -16.46 26.31 20.39
C ALA A 7 -17.21 26.40 19.04
N GLU A 8 -18.49 26.79 19.05
CA GLU A 8 -19.28 26.98 17.82
C GLU A 8 -18.81 28.20 17.03
N GLN A 9 -18.50 29.32 17.68
CA GLN A 9 -17.90 30.49 17.02
C GLN A 9 -16.50 30.17 16.49
N PHE A 10 -15.69 29.41 17.21
CA PHE A 10 -14.38 29.00 16.74
C PHE A 10 -14.50 28.12 15.48
N GLN A 11 -15.41 27.15 15.47
CA GLN A 11 -15.67 26.27 14.32
C GLN A 11 -16.20 27.05 13.11
N ALA A 12 -17.09 28.03 13.32
CA ALA A 12 -17.60 28.89 12.25
C ALA A 12 -16.52 29.84 11.67
N GLN A 13 -15.52 30.19 12.48
CA GLN A 13 -14.40 31.05 12.07
C GLN A 13 -13.17 30.26 11.63
N LEU A 14 -13.16 28.93 11.75
CA LEU A 14 -12.01 28.06 11.44
C LEU A 14 -11.52 28.26 10.00
N ALA A 15 -12.46 28.51 9.07
CA ALA A 15 -12.17 28.80 7.66
C ALA A 15 -11.35 30.09 7.44
N ASN A 16 -11.34 31.02 8.40
CA ASN A 16 -10.54 32.25 8.35
C ASN A 16 -9.12 32.06 8.89
N TYR A 17 -8.86 30.97 9.63
CA TYR A 17 -7.59 30.74 10.33
C TYR A 17 -6.81 29.54 9.80
N VAL A 18 -7.49 28.63 9.09
CA VAL A 18 -6.89 27.46 8.49
C VAL A 18 -7.12 27.56 7.00
N PRO A 19 -6.08 27.41 6.15
CA PRO A 19 -6.28 27.26 4.72
C PRO A 19 -7.19 26.05 4.52
N VAL A 20 -8.45 26.31 4.15
CA VAL A 20 -9.32 25.26 3.63
C VAL A 20 -8.67 24.81 2.33
N PHE A 21 -8.45 23.51 2.15
CA PHE A 21 -8.02 22.96 0.86
C PHE A 21 -9.14 23.24 -0.16
N SER A 22 -9.12 24.43 -0.74
CA SER A 22 -9.94 24.76 -1.89
C SER A 22 -9.30 24.15 -3.13
N PRO A 23 -10.05 23.93 -4.22
CA PRO A 23 -9.49 23.59 -5.52
C PRO A 23 -8.38 24.56 -5.99
N GLU A 24 -8.26 25.74 -5.37
CA GLU A 24 -7.34 26.81 -5.71
C GLU A 24 -6.02 26.77 -4.91
N TYR A 25 -5.90 25.98 -3.83
CA TYR A 25 -4.66 25.90 -3.03
C TYR A 25 -4.35 24.48 -2.55
N TRP A 26 -3.57 23.74 -3.33
CA TRP A 26 -2.96 22.48 -2.91
C TRP A 26 -1.49 22.71 -2.51
N PRO A 27 -0.99 22.08 -1.43
CA PRO A 27 0.42 22.14 -1.09
C PRO A 27 1.26 21.63 -2.26
N VAL A 28 2.38 22.31 -2.53
CA VAL A 28 3.27 21.96 -3.65
C VAL A 28 3.66 20.48 -3.64
N TRP A 29 3.92 19.90 -2.46
CA TRP A 29 4.28 18.49 -2.33
C TRP A 29 3.14 17.55 -2.76
N LEU A 30 1.88 17.92 -2.49
CA LEU A 30 0.71 17.12 -2.86
C LEU A 30 0.46 17.19 -4.37
N VAL A 31 0.66 18.37 -4.98
CA VAL A 31 0.63 18.52 -6.45
C VAL A 31 1.71 17.67 -7.09
N ILE A 32 2.95 17.72 -6.58
CA ILE A 32 4.05 16.87 -7.06
C ILE A 32 3.69 15.39 -6.92
N ALA A 33 3.15 14.97 -5.78
CA ALA A 33 2.74 13.58 -5.57
C ALA A 33 1.64 13.16 -6.57
N GLY A 34 0.67 14.01 -6.85
CA GLY A 34 -0.36 13.78 -7.86
C GLY A 34 0.23 13.63 -9.27
N LEU A 35 1.14 14.52 -9.66
CA LEU A 35 1.83 14.44 -10.96
C LEU A 35 2.68 13.16 -11.07
N LEU A 36 3.37 12.78 -10.00
CA LEU A 36 4.15 11.53 -9.95
C LEU A 36 3.23 10.30 -10.06
N LEU A 37 2.05 10.32 -9.45
CA LEU A 37 1.07 9.25 -9.54
C LEU A 37 0.55 9.09 -10.98
N VAL A 38 0.21 10.21 -11.64
CA VAL A 38 -0.18 10.22 -13.06
C VAL A 38 0.96 9.73 -13.95
N ALA A 39 2.19 10.20 -13.72
CA ALA A 39 3.36 9.74 -14.46
C ALA A 39 3.57 8.23 -14.29
N MET A 40 3.42 7.70 -13.07
CA MET A 40 3.47 6.27 -12.83
C MET A 40 2.40 5.54 -13.64
N TRP A 41 1.15 5.99 -13.66
CA TRP A 41 0.10 5.35 -14.46
C TRP A 41 0.40 5.37 -15.96
N LEU A 42 0.95 6.47 -16.48
CA LEU A 42 1.37 6.55 -17.88
C LEU A 42 2.49 5.55 -18.19
N VAL A 43 3.50 5.44 -17.32
CA VAL A 43 4.61 4.49 -17.48
C VAL A 43 4.11 3.04 -17.40
N LEU A 44 3.29 2.71 -16.40
CA LEU A 44 2.73 1.37 -16.24
C LEU A 44 1.79 1.01 -17.39
N GLY A 45 0.98 1.95 -17.86
CA GLY A 45 0.10 1.79 -19.01
C GLY A 45 0.88 1.58 -20.31
N LEU A 46 1.92 2.38 -20.55
CA LEU A 46 2.83 2.19 -21.68
C LEU A 46 3.52 0.82 -21.60
N HIS A 47 4.02 0.44 -20.41
CA HIS A 47 4.67 -0.85 -20.21
C HIS A 47 3.72 -2.03 -20.46
N ALA A 48 2.48 -1.97 -19.96
CA ALA A 48 1.44 -2.96 -20.25
C ALA A 48 1.15 -3.04 -21.75
N TRP A 49 1.01 -1.89 -22.42
CA TRP A 49 0.71 -1.84 -23.85
C TRP A 49 1.86 -2.41 -24.69
N LEU A 50 3.11 -2.06 -24.38
CA LEU A 50 4.30 -2.63 -25.04
C LEU A 50 4.38 -4.14 -24.83
N ARG A 51 4.12 -4.63 -23.61
CA ARG A 51 4.02 -6.06 -23.33
C ARG A 51 2.92 -6.75 -24.13
N PHE A 52 1.75 -6.13 -24.22
CA PHE A 52 0.64 -6.68 -24.99
C PHE A 52 0.99 -6.79 -26.48
N ARG A 53 1.71 -5.79 -27.04
CA ARG A 53 2.19 -5.83 -28.43
C ARG A 53 3.30 -6.84 -28.66
N ALA A 54 4.19 -7.00 -27.68
CA ALA A 54 5.31 -7.95 -27.75
C ALA A 54 4.90 -9.39 -27.38
N ALA A 55 3.66 -9.60 -26.92
CA ALA A 55 3.17 -10.91 -26.55
C ALA A 55 3.08 -11.83 -27.77
N ASN A 56 4.13 -12.64 -27.97
CA ASN A 56 4.04 -13.81 -28.82
C ASN A 56 3.01 -14.77 -28.21
N LYS A 57 2.08 -15.30 -29.03
CA LYS A 57 1.14 -16.37 -28.66
C LYS A 57 1.90 -17.69 -28.43
N ALA A 58 2.86 -17.71 -27.51
CA ALA A 58 3.47 -18.95 -27.06
C ALA A 58 2.42 -19.69 -26.22
N ALA A 59 2.10 -20.92 -26.64
CA ALA A 59 1.01 -21.72 -26.09
C ALA A 59 1.03 -21.74 -24.56
N ALA A 60 -0.17 -21.61 -23.97
CA ALA A 60 -0.43 -21.84 -22.56
C ALA A 60 -0.21 -23.34 -22.27
N GLY A 61 1.06 -23.75 -22.15
CA GLY A 61 1.42 -25.09 -21.71
C GLY A 61 0.91 -25.34 -20.30
N HIS A 62 0.43 -26.56 -20.04
CA HIS A 62 -0.01 -27.02 -18.73
C HIS A 62 1.18 -27.06 -17.76
N GLY A 63 1.47 -25.92 -17.14
CA GLY A 63 2.48 -25.80 -16.10
C GLY A 63 2.13 -26.56 -14.84
N GLU A 64 3.15 -27.05 -14.15
CA GLU A 64 3.01 -27.66 -12.83
C GLU A 64 2.33 -26.68 -11.86
N LYS A 65 1.35 -27.18 -11.10
CA LYS A 65 0.64 -26.40 -10.08
C LYS A 65 1.24 -26.69 -8.72
N VAL A 66 1.85 -25.69 -8.11
CA VAL A 66 2.43 -25.81 -6.76
C VAL A 66 1.55 -25.06 -5.77
N TYR A 67 1.08 -25.75 -4.74
CA TYR A 67 0.32 -25.12 -3.66
C TYR A 67 1.27 -24.29 -2.77
N LEU A 68 1.24 -22.96 -2.93
CA LEU A 68 2.14 -22.04 -2.22
C LEU A 68 1.42 -21.22 -1.14
N TYR A 69 0.13 -20.94 -1.33
CA TYR A 69 -0.63 -20.03 -0.47
C TYR A 69 -1.74 -20.79 0.23
N SER A 70 -1.61 -21.00 1.54
CA SER A 70 -2.62 -21.69 2.34
C SER A 70 -3.93 -20.90 2.43
N ARG A 71 -5.05 -21.56 2.73
CA ARG A 71 -6.36 -20.88 2.92
C ARG A 71 -6.28 -19.78 3.97
N ALA A 72 -5.57 -20.02 5.07
CA ALA A 72 -5.36 -19.04 6.14
C ALA A 72 -4.60 -17.81 5.64
N VAL A 73 -3.52 -17.99 4.86
CA VAL A 73 -2.75 -16.87 4.28
C VAL A 73 -3.60 -16.04 3.32
N ARG A 74 -4.42 -16.70 2.50
CA ARG A 74 -5.30 -15.99 1.55
C ARG A 74 -6.41 -15.23 2.26
N LEU A 75 -7.06 -15.83 3.26
CA LEU A 75 -8.07 -15.16 4.07
C LEU A 75 -7.46 -13.94 4.77
N TRP A 76 -6.32 -14.11 5.43
CA TRP A 76 -5.59 -13.02 6.06
C TRP A 76 -5.26 -11.91 5.05
N HIS A 77 -4.75 -12.25 3.87
CA HIS A 77 -4.44 -11.26 2.83
C HIS A 77 -5.67 -10.48 2.39
N TRP A 78 -6.78 -11.16 2.06
CA TRP A 78 -8.00 -10.49 1.61
C TRP A 78 -8.65 -9.64 2.71
N SER A 79 -8.59 -10.08 3.96
CA SER A 79 -9.00 -9.25 5.11
C SER A 79 -8.14 -7.98 5.20
N ASN A 80 -6.82 -8.09 5.12
CA ASN A 80 -5.94 -6.91 5.11
C ASN A 80 -6.21 -6.00 3.91
N ALA A 81 -6.36 -6.56 2.71
CA ALA A 81 -6.62 -5.79 1.50
C ALA A 81 -7.93 -4.99 1.61
N LEU A 82 -9.00 -5.62 2.10
CA LEU A 82 -10.29 -4.94 2.31
C LEU A 82 -10.15 -3.82 3.35
N LEU A 83 -9.58 -4.11 4.52
CA LEU A 83 -9.39 -3.12 5.60
C LEU A 83 -8.55 -1.93 5.12
N PHE A 84 -7.49 -2.21 4.38
CA PHE A 84 -6.60 -1.19 3.86
C PHE A 84 -7.29 -0.28 2.83
N LEU A 85 -8.10 -0.85 1.94
CA LEU A 85 -8.90 -0.07 0.98
C LEU A 85 -9.97 0.78 1.68
N LEU A 86 -10.64 0.25 2.71
CA LEU A 86 -11.62 0.99 3.50
C LEU A 86 -10.97 2.15 4.25
N LEU A 87 -9.80 1.94 4.87
CA LEU A 87 -9.02 2.98 5.53
C LEU A 87 -8.58 4.07 4.56
N LEU A 88 -8.01 3.68 3.42
CA LEU A 88 -7.56 4.62 2.41
C LEU A 88 -8.71 5.45 1.86
N GLY A 89 -9.84 4.81 1.53
CA GLY A 89 -11.03 5.49 1.02
C GLY A 89 -11.64 6.45 2.04
N SER A 90 -11.90 5.98 3.26
CA SER A 90 -12.44 6.82 4.33
C SER A 90 -11.51 7.97 4.72
N GLY A 91 -10.18 7.73 4.75
CA GLY A 91 -9.18 8.75 5.05
C GLY A 91 -9.08 9.84 3.98
N LEU A 92 -9.09 9.45 2.69
CA LEU A 92 -9.06 10.41 1.58
C LEU A 92 -10.36 11.22 1.49
N ILE A 93 -11.52 10.57 1.64
CA ILE A 93 -12.81 11.26 1.67
C ILE A 93 -12.86 12.28 2.82
N ASN A 94 -12.33 11.91 3.99
CA ASN A 94 -12.24 12.80 5.14
C ASN A 94 -11.29 13.97 4.90
N HIS A 95 -10.09 13.72 4.37
CA HIS A 95 -9.10 14.78 4.09
C HIS A 95 -9.63 15.87 3.14
N PHE A 96 -10.31 15.46 2.07
CA PHE A 96 -10.86 16.40 1.07
C PHE A 96 -12.29 16.85 1.36
N SER A 97 -12.87 16.45 2.50
CA SER A 97 -14.23 16.79 2.90
C SER A 97 -15.29 16.54 1.80
N LEU A 98 -15.21 15.40 1.11
CA LEU A 98 -16.00 15.14 -0.11
C LEU A 98 -17.49 14.84 0.14
N VAL A 99 -17.91 14.71 1.39
CA VAL A 99 -19.27 14.33 1.80
C VAL A 99 -19.77 15.22 2.92
N SER A 100 -21.09 15.18 3.19
CA SER A 100 -21.69 15.97 4.27
C SER A 100 -21.16 15.61 5.65
N ALA A 101 -21.22 16.55 6.60
CA ALA A 101 -20.73 16.36 7.96
C ALA A 101 -21.35 15.15 8.69
N ALA A 102 -22.64 14.87 8.44
CA ALA A 102 -23.32 13.70 9.01
C ALA A 102 -22.71 12.38 8.52
N VAL A 103 -22.42 12.28 7.21
CA VAL A 103 -21.76 11.11 6.62
C VAL A 103 -20.30 11.01 7.08
N MET A 104 -19.63 12.15 7.23
CA MET A 104 -18.23 12.20 7.68
C MET A 104 -18.04 11.56 9.05
N LYS A 105 -18.95 11.82 10.00
CA LYS A 105 -18.90 11.21 11.33
C LYS A 105 -18.92 9.67 11.25
N SER A 106 -19.79 9.11 10.41
CA SER A 106 -19.86 7.66 10.19
C SER A 106 -18.57 7.12 9.54
N LEU A 107 -18.01 7.84 8.56
CA LEU A 107 -16.75 7.44 7.92
C LEU A 107 -15.56 7.46 8.87
N LEU A 108 -15.50 8.41 9.80
CA LEU A 108 -14.48 8.44 10.85
C LEU A 108 -14.57 7.20 11.76
N THR A 109 -15.79 6.81 12.17
CA THR A 109 -15.99 5.58 12.94
C THR A 109 -15.58 4.34 12.15
N VAL A 110 -15.91 4.26 10.86
CA VAL A 110 -15.46 3.17 9.98
C VAL A 110 -13.94 3.14 9.89
N HIS A 111 -13.29 4.29 9.72
CA HIS A 111 -11.84 4.41 9.66
C HIS A 111 -11.18 3.91 10.96
N GLU A 112 -11.69 4.34 12.11
CA GLU A 112 -11.19 3.92 13.42
C GLU A 112 -11.31 2.40 13.63
N VAL A 113 -12.50 1.83 13.41
CA VAL A 113 -12.74 0.38 13.56
C VAL A 113 -11.84 -0.42 12.61
N CYS A 114 -11.75 -0.01 11.34
CA CYS A 114 -10.87 -0.67 10.38
C CYS A 114 -9.40 -0.57 10.79
N GLY A 115 -8.99 0.56 11.40
CA GLY A 115 -7.64 0.77 11.92
C GLY A 115 -7.29 -0.22 13.03
N PHE A 116 -8.17 -0.41 14.01
CA PHE A 116 -7.97 -1.40 15.07
C PHE A 116 -8.01 -2.85 14.56
N LEU A 117 -8.91 -3.17 13.63
CA LEU A 117 -8.94 -4.49 13.00
C LEU A 117 -7.63 -4.77 12.23
N LEU A 118 -7.13 -3.77 11.49
CA LEU A 118 -5.88 -3.89 10.76
C LEU A 118 -4.68 -4.02 11.72
N LEU A 119 -4.68 -3.30 12.84
CA LEU A 119 -3.68 -3.44 13.91
C LEU A 119 -3.65 -4.88 14.43
N ALA A 120 -4.81 -5.47 14.74
CA ALA A 120 -4.90 -6.85 15.18
C ALA A 120 -4.40 -7.83 14.10
N CYS A 121 -4.76 -7.63 12.83
CA CYS A 121 -4.26 -8.43 11.71
C CYS A 121 -2.73 -8.33 11.54
N TRP A 122 -2.17 -7.15 11.75
CA TRP A 122 -0.72 -6.90 11.67
C TRP A 122 0.03 -7.54 12.83
N VAL A 123 -0.44 -7.38 14.07
CA VAL A 123 0.15 -8.04 15.24
C VAL A 123 0.13 -9.56 15.06
N GLY A 124 -1.01 -10.12 14.61
CA GLY A 124 -1.12 -11.55 14.31
C GLY A 124 -0.10 -12.00 13.25
N PHE A 125 0.09 -11.22 12.19
CA PHE A 125 1.11 -11.50 11.17
C PHE A 125 2.53 -11.50 11.74
N VAL A 126 2.89 -10.49 12.55
CA VAL A 126 4.22 -10.40 13.17
C VAL A 126 4.45 -11.60 14.08
N LEU A 127 3.48 -11.96 14.92
CA LEU A 127 3.56 -13.11 15.82
C LEU A 127 3.70 -14.43 15.06
N ILE A 128 2.90 -14.65 14.01
CA ILE A 128 2.98 -15.86 13.18
C ILE A 128 4.33 -15.93 12.47
N ASN A 129 4.88 -14.83 11.98
CA ASN A 129 6.19 -14.85 11.33
C ASN A 129 7.34 -15.06 12.33
N ALA A 130 7.22 -14.53 13.54
CA ALA A 130 8.21 -14.70 14.60
C ALA A 130 8.20 -16.13 15.17
N LEU A 131 7.02 -16.74 15.33
CA LEU A 131 6.85 -18.04 15.99
C LEU A 131 6.69 -19.21 15.02
N GLY A 132 6.12 -18.97 13.84
CA GLY A 132 5.54 -19.98 12.96
C GLY A 132 6.31 -20.21 11.67
N GLY A 133 7.65 -20.18 11.70
CA GLY A 133 8.56 -20.57 10.60
C GLY A 133 8.50 -19.74 9.31
N ASN A 134 7.37 -19.14 8.95
CA ASN A 134 7.12 -18.40 7.72
C ASN A 134 7.94 -17.10 7.63
N GLY A 135 8.46 -16.61 8.76
CA GLY A 135 9.34 -15.44 8.83
C GLY A 135 10.59 -15.57 7.96
N HIS A 136 11.06 -16.79 7.67
CA HIS A 136 12.25 -16.99 6.83
C HIS A 136 12.11 -16.40 5.42
N HIS A 137 10.88 -16.26 4.89
CA HIS A 137 10.64 -15.65 3.57
C HIS A 137 10.85 -14.13 3.57
N TYR A 138 10.86 -13.49 4.75
CA TYR A 138 11.03 -12.05 4.91
C TYR A 138 12.47 -11.65 5.27
N ILE A 139 13.38 -12.62 5.38
CA ILE A 139 14.79 -12.36 5.65
C ILE A 139 15.51 -12.06 4.33
N ILE A 140 15.94 -10.80 4.16
CA ILE A 140 16.75 -10.37 3.02
C ILE A 140 18.20 -10.79 3.23
N ARG A 141 18.76 -11.55 2.29
CA ARG A 141 20.19 -11.90 2.30
C ARG A 141 20.99 -10.74 1.70
N PRO A 142 21.80 -9.99 2.47
CA PRO A 142 22.47 -8.79 1.97
C PRO A 142 23.51 -9.09 0.89
N GLN A 143 24.20 -10.23 0.99
CA GLN A 143 25.23 -10.64 0.04
C GLN A 143 24.63 -10.79 -1.36
N GLY A 144 25.13 -10.00 -2.33
CA GLY A 144 24.69 -10.02 -3.71
C GLY A 144 23.24 -9.55 -3.95
N TRP A 145 22.58 -8.94 -2.96
CA TRP A 145 21.19 -8.50 -3.10
C TRP A 145 21.01 -7.49 -4.24
N VAL A 146 21.91 -6.50 -4.33
CA VAL A 146 21.86 -5.47 -5.38
C VAL A 146 21.92 -6.08 -6.78
N ALA A 147 22.84 -7.02 -7.01
CA ALA A 147 22.95 -7.70 -8.30
C ALA A 147 21.67 -8.50 -8.64
N ARG A 148 21.08 -9.19 -7.66
CA ARG A 148 19.81 -9.91 -7.85
C ARG A 148 18.65 -8.95 -8.11
N ALA A 149 18.59 -7.82 -7.40
CA ALA A 149 17.60 -6.78 -7.60
C ALA A 149 17.72 -6.18 -9.00
N MET A 150 18.92 -5.81 -9.44
CA MET A 150 19.18 -5.32 -10.81
C MET A 150 18.77 -6.34 -11.88
N LYS A 151 19.07 -7.64 -11.67
CA LYS A 151 18.64 -8.71 -12.58
C LYS A 151 17.11 -8.77 -12.69
N GLN A 152 16.41 -8.68 -11.56
CA GLN A 152 14.95 -8.65 -11.53
C GLN A 152 14.38 -7.37 -12.17
N THR A 153 15.02 -6.22 -11.94
CA THR A 153 14.63 -4.94 -12.56
C THR A 153 14.76 -5.00 -14.07
N ARG A 154 15.90 -5.48 -14.60
CA ARG A 154 16.10 -5.67 -16.05
C ARG A 154 15.02 -6.60 -16.62
N PHE A 155 14.73 -7.69 -15.92
CA PHE A 155 13.69 -8.62 -16.33
C PHE A 155 12.32 -7.93 -16.45
N TYR A 156 11.90 -7.18 -15.43
CA TYR A 156 10.63 -6.45 -15.50
C TYR A 156 10.63 -5.37 -16.57
N LEU A 157 11.73 -4.63 -16.75
CA LEU A 157 11.81 -3.54 -17.72
C LEU A 157 11.84 -4.03 -19.16
N PHE A 158 12.53 -5.14 -19.46
CA PHE A 158 12.77 -5.58 -20.84
C PHE A 158 12.55 -7.09 -21.05
N GLY A 159 13.10 -7.93 -20.17
CA GLY A 159 13.11 -9.39 -20.38
C GLY A 159 11.72 -10.01 -20.49
N ILE A 160 10.74 -9.50 -19.73
CA ILE A 160 9.35 -9.97 -19.78
C ILE A 160 8.69 -9.72 -21.14
N MET A 161 9.07 -8.65 -21.86
CA MET A 161 8.56 -8.37 -23.21
C MET A 161 9.21 -9.28 -24.26
N GLN A 162 10.40 -9.81 -23.97
CA GLN A 162 11.13 -10.72 -24.84
C GLN A 162 10.74 -12.19 -24.61
N GLY A 163 9.85 -12.47 -23.64
CA GLY A 163 9.48 -13.82 -23.25
C GLY A 163 10.58 -14.57 -22.50
N GLU A 164 11.54 -13.85 -21.88
CA GLU A 164 12.56 -14.46 -21.03
C GLU A 164 11.91 -15.22 -19.85
N ALA A 165 12.57 -16.27 -19.36
CA ALA A 165 12.14 -16.96 -18.15
C ALA A 165 12.35 -16.09 -16.91
N HIS A 166 11.46 -16.19 -15.92
CA HIS A 166 11.57 -15.41 -14.69
C HIS A 166 12.87 -15.79 -13.93
N PRO A 167 13.75 -14.82 -13.58
CA PRO A 167 15.08 -15.12 -13.04
C PRO A 167 15.07 -15.72 -11.63
N PHE A 168 13.97 -15.54 -10.90
CA PHE A 168 13.75 -16.07 -9.55
C PHE A 168 12.34 -16.67 -9.45
N PRO A 169 12.10 -17.91 -9.91
CA PRO A 169 10.78 -18.53 -9.86
C PRO A 169 10.32 -18.76 -8.42
N ALA A 170 9.02 -18.62 -8.16
CA ALA A 170 8.46 -18.87 -6.84
C ALA A 170 8.50 -20.37 -6.50
N THR A 171 9.03 -20.71 -5.34
CA THR A 171 9.14 -22.08 -4.85
C THR A 171 8.65 -22.16 -3.40
N PRO A 172 8.35 -23.36 -2.86
CA PRO A 172 8.00 -23.50 -1.45
C PRO A 172 9.07 -22.94 -0.49
N ARG A 173 10.34 -22.90 -0.91
CA ARG A 173 11.46 -22.36 -0.13
C ARG A 173 11.64 -20.84 -0.31
N SER A 174 11.27 -20.28 -1.46
CA SER A 174 11.38 -18.85 -1.76
C SER A 174 10.18 -18.37 -2.55
N LYS A 175 9.19 -17.80 -1.84
CA LYS A 175 7.94 -17.32 -2.41
C LYS A 175 8.10 -16.02 -3.22
N PHE A 176 9.14 -15.23 -2.93
CA PHE A 176 9.29 -13.87 -3.42
C PHE A 176 10.58 -13.70 -4.23
N ASN A 177 10.50 -12.90 -5.29
CA ASN A 177 11.70 -12.38 -5.93
C ASN A 177 12.33 -11.25 -5.09
N PRO A 178 13.59 -10.83 -5.35
CA PRO A 178 14.28 -9.85 -4.52
C PRO A 178 13.56 -8.50 -4.36
N LEU A 179 12.90 -8.02 -5.41
CA LEU A 179 12.16 -6.75 -5.38
C LEU A 179 10.86 -6.89 -4.60
N GLN A 180 10.10 -7.97 -4.84
CA GLN A 180 8.90 -8.29 -4.07
C GLN A 180 9.20 -8.50 -2.60
N GLN A 181 10.28 -9.22 -2.28
CA GLN A 181 10.72 -9.44 -0.90
C GLN A 181 10.98 -8.11 -0.19
N ALA A 182 11.75 -7.21 -0.82
CA ALA A 182 12.01 -5.89 -0.26
C ALA A 182 10.76 -5.03 -0.13
N ALA A 183 9.87 -5.06 -1.13
CA ALA A 183 8.59 -4.36 -1.06
C ALA A 183 7.72 -4.88 0.10
N TYR A 184 7.58 -6.19 0.26
CA TYR A 184 6.77 -6.79 1.32
C TYR A 184 7.36 -6.57 2.71
N VAL A 185 8.69 -6.65 2.86
CA VAL A 185 9.36 -6.28 4.11
C VAL A 185 9.15 -4.79 4.42
N GLY A 186 9.37 -3.92 3.43
CA GLY A 186 9.17 -2.47 3.59
C GLY A 186 7.74 -2.11 3.95
N VAL A 187 6.75 -2.78 3.35
CA VAL A 187 5.34 -2.53 3.68
C VAL A 187 4.99 -3.08 5.06
N MET A 188 5.29 -4.35 5.32
CA MET A 188 4.82 -5.02 6.54
C MET A 188 5.58 -4.61 7.80
N TYR A 189 6.85 -4.21 7.68
CA TYR A 189 7.70 -3.83 8.81
C TYR A 189 8.11 -2.35 8.81
N GLY A 190 7.71 -1.57 7.80
CA GLY A 190 7.95 -0.13 7.73
C GLY A 190 6.66 0.66 7.57
N LEU A 191 6.04 0.62 6.40
CA LEU A 191 4.87 1.45 6.06
C LEU A 191 3.66 1.19 6.96
N LEU A 192 3.24 -0.07 7.10
CA LEU A 192 2.06 -0.45 7.86
C LEU A 192 2.19 -0.13 9.37
N PRO A 193 3.31 -0.48 10.05
CA PRO A 193 3.52 -0.06 11.44
C PRO A 193 3.51 1.46 11.61
N LEU A 194 4.12 2.21 10.69
CA LEU A 194 4.12 3.67 10.75
C LEU A 194 2.73 4.26 10.54
N LEU A 195 1.92 3.70 9.63
CA LEU A 195 0.51 4.09 9.46
C LEU A 195 -0.30 3.83 10.74
N LEU A 196 -0.18 2.64 11.32
CA LEU A 196 -0.89 2.25 12.53
C LEU A 196 -0.47 3.13 13.71
N LEU A 197 0.83 3.36 13.90
CA LEU A 197 1.36 4.20 14.96
C LEU A 197 0.89 5.66 14.81
N SER A 198 1.05 6.24 13.61
CA SER A 198 0.61 7.62 13.37
C SER A 198 -0.91 7.78 13.50
N GLY A 199 -1.70 6.78 13.10
CA GLY A 199 -3.15 6.75 13.31
C GLY A 199 -3.55 6.68 14.79
N LEU A 200 -2.90 5.81 15.57
CA LEU A 200 -3.11 5.73 17.02
C LEU A 200 -2.75 7.03 17.74
N LEU A 201 -1.62 7.65 17.38
CA LEU A 201 -1.22 8.94 17.95
C LEU A 201 -2.18 10.06 17.54
N ALA A 202 -2.77 9.99 16.36
CA ALA A 202 -3.80 10.95 15.92
C ALA A 202 -5.13 10.77 16.66
N LEU A 203 -5.47 9.53 17.04
CA LEU A 203 -6.64 9.22 17.86
C LEU A 203 -6.46 9.67 19.32
N TYR A 204 -5.24 9.58 19.85
CA TYR A 204 -4.90 9.99 21.22
C TYR A 204 -3.85 11.12 21.24
N PRO A 205 -4.20 12.32 20.74
CA PRO A 205 -3.25 13.43 20.58
C PRO A 205 -2.64 13.90 21.92
N GLN A 206 -3.30 13.62 23.04
CA GLN A 206 -2.79 13.89 24.39
C GLN A 206 -1.48 13.13 24.70
N VAL A 207 -1.25 11.98 24.09
CA VAL A 207 -0.02 11.17 24.27
C VAL A 207 1.19 11.90 23.71
N VAL A 208 0.99 12.66 22.63
CA VAL A 208 2.05 13.44 21.96
C VAL A 208 2.34 14.75 22.70
N GLY A 209 1.42 15.22 23.54
CA GLY A 209 1.60 16.44 24.33
C GLY A 209 1.94 17.66 23.48
N ASP A 210 2.84 18.50 24.01
CA ASP A 210 3.39 19.69 23.34
C ASP A 210 4.91 19.54 23.14
N LEU A 211 5.35 18.37 22.65
CA LEU A 211 6.76 18.06 22.40
C LEU A 211 7.47 19.15 21.57
N PHE A 212 6.77 19.73 20.60
CA PHE A 212 7.20 20.91 19.87
C PHE A 212 6.00 21.64 19.22
N PRO A 213 6.12 22.94 18.89
CA PRO A 213 5.06 23.69 18.25
C PRO A 213 4.58 23.03 16.95
N GLY A 214 3.28 22.76 16.86
CA GLY A 214 2.67 22.17 15.66
C GLY A 214 2.85 20.66 15.50
N VAL A 215 3.33 19.94 16.52
CA VAL A 215 3.54 18.47 16.45
C VAL A 215 2.31 17.71 15.94
N ARG A 216 1.09 18.10 16.34
CA ARG A 216 -0.16 17.46 15.91
C ARG A 216 -0.46 17.68 14.42
N TYR A 217 -0.14 18.88 13.91
CA TYR A 217 -0.25 19.16 12.48
C TYR A 217 0.72 18.28 11.69
N TRP A 218 1.99 18.22 12.09
CA TRP A 218 2.99 17.41 11.41
C TRP A 218 2.70 15.90 11.49
N LEU A 219 2.11 15.44 12.58
CA LEU A 219 1.63 14.07 12.72
C LEU A 219 0.55 13.74 11.67
N LEU A 220 -0.45 14.61 11.52
CA LEU A 220 -1.50 14.42 10.51
C LEU A 220 -0.93 14.49 9.09
N GLN A 221 0.00 15.40 8.81
CA GLN A 221 0.70 15.47 7.53
C GLN A 221 1.50 14.19 7.26
N ALA A 222 2.19 13.65 8.27
CA ALA A 222 2.94 12.40 8.14
C ALA A 222 2.01 11.20 7.88
N HIS A 223 0.91 11.08 8.61
CA HIS A 223 -0.09 10.03 8.38
C HIS A 223 -0.66 10.11 6.96
N PHE A 224 -0.98 11.32 6.50
CA PHE A 224 -1.48 11.54 5.15
C PHE A 224 -0.41 11.23 4.09
N ALA A 225 0.84 11.63 4.28
CA ALA A 225 1.94 11.29 3.38
C ALA A 225 2.15 9.77 3.28
N LEU A 226 2.05 9.03 4.39
CA LEU A 226 2.09 7.56 4.39
C LEU A 226 0.90 6.95 3.62
N ALA A 227 -0.30 7.55 3.71
CA ALA A 227 -1.45 7.15 2.90
C ALA A 227 -1.21 7.39 1.40
N ILE A 228 -0.57 8.50 1.03
CA ILE A 228 -0.16 8.76 -0.36
C ILE A 228 0.87 7.73 -0.84
N ILE A 229 1.91 7.42 -0.05
CA ILE A 229 2.88 6.36 -0.39
C ILE A 229 2.17 5.01 -0.58
N SER A 230 1.13 4.75 0.20
CA SER A 230 0.32 3.53 0.10
C SER A 230 -0.44 3.44 -1.23
N LEU A 231 -0.90 4.56 -1.81
CA LEU A 231 -1.47 4.58 -3.16
C LEU A 231 -0.45 4.11 -4.18
N PHE A 232 0.78 4.64 -4.14
CA PHE A 232 1.85 4.21 -5.03
C PHE A 232 2.11 2.70 -4.94
N PHE A 233 2.17 2.18 -3.71
CA PHE A 233 2.33 0.75 -3.48
C PHE A 233 1.17 -0.07 -4.08
N ILE A 234 -0.09 0.30 -3.86
CA ILE A 234 -1.25 -0.44 -4.38
C ILE A 234 -1.19 -0.52 -5.91
N PHE A 235 -1.00 0.61 -6.60
CA PHE A 235 -0.95 0.60 -8.07
C PHE A 235 0.24 -0.21 -8.60
N GLY A 236 1.42 -0.05 -8.00
CA GLY A 236 2.59 -0.86 -8.36
C GLY A 236 2.37 -2.35 -8.11
N HIS A 237 1.77 -2.70 -6.97
CA HIS A 237 1.45 -4.08 -6.59
C HIS A 237 0.45 -4.72 -7.57
N LEU A 238 -0.68 -4.05 -7.83
CA LEU A 238 -1.68 -4.52 -8.78
C LEU A 238 -1.10 -4.68 -10.18
N TYR A 239 -0.24 -3.74 -10.61
CA TYR A 239 0.46 -3.86 -11.87
C TYR A 239 1.36 -5.10 -11.93
N LEU A 240 2.20 -5.31 -10.92
CA LEU A 240 3.07 -6.48 -10.85
C LEU A 240 2.27 -7.79 -10.82
N CYS A 241 1.05 -7.81 -10.26
CA CYS A 241 0.16 -8.98 -10.34
C CYS A 241 -0.28 -9.31 -11.78
N THR A 242 -0.21 -8.36 -12.72
CA THR A 242 -0.46 -8.61 -14.16
C THR A 242 0.79 -9.12 -14.91
N THR A 243 1.93 -9.26 -14.23
CA THR A 243 3.21 -9.68 -14.83
C THR A 243 3.41 -11.20 -14.86
N GLY A 244 2.41 -11.99 -14.48
CA GLY A 244 2.37 -13.44 -14.72
C GLY A 244 2.30 -13.79 -16.22
N ARG A 245 2.28 -15.09 -16.54
CA ARG A 245 2.17 -15.56 -17.95
C ARG A 245 0.88 -15.07 -18.59
N THR A 246 -0.18 -15.00 -17.79
CA THR A 246 -1.41 -14.29 -18.14
C THR A 246 -1.71 -13.21 -17.09
N PRO A 247 -2.36 -12.10 -17.46
CA PRO A 247 -2.64 -11.01 -16.51
C PRO A 247 -3.45 -11.45 -15.27
N GLY A 248 -4.24 -12.53 -15.38
CA GLY A 248 -5.06 -13.04 -14.29
C GLY A 248 -4.43 -14.16 -13.44
N GLU A 249 -3.26 -14.66 -13.82
CA GLU A 249 -2.68 -15.86 -13.19
C GLU A 249 -2.30 -15.64 -11.73
N THR A 250 -1.60 -14.54 -11.43
CA THR A 250 -1.20 -14.20 -10.06
C THR A 250 -2.42 -13.90 -9.19
N PHE A 251 -3.46 -13.26 -9.75
CA PHE A 251 -4.72 -13.05 -9.04
C PHE A 251 -5.42 -14.37 -8.70
N ARG A 252 -5.47 -15.32 -9.65
CA ARG A 252 -6.03 -16.66 -9.42
C ARG A 252 -5.28 -17.40 -8.31
N CYS A 253 -3.96 -17.24 -8.20
CA CYS A 253 -3.17 -17.82 -7.11
C CYS A 253 -3.67 -17.36 -5.73
N MET A 254 -4.13 -16.12 -5.61
CA MET A 254 -4.70 -15.56 -4.36
C MET A 254 -6.15 -15.96 -4.10
N VAL A 255 -6.80 -16.63 -5.05
CA VAL A 255 -8.14 -17.22 -4.89
C VAL A 255 -8.01 -18.71 -4.53
N ASP A 256 -7.30 -19.48 -5.36
CA ASP A 256 -7.24 -20.95 -5.24
C ASP A 256 -6.02 -21.48 -4.44
N GLY A 257 -4.95 -20.69 -4.32
CA GLY A 257 -3.71 -21.04 -3.62
C GLY A 257 -2.63 -21.69 -4.47
N TYR A 258 -2.90 -21.96 -5.74
CA TYR A 258 -2.00 -22.67 -6.64
C TYR A 258 -1.23 -21.71 -7.54
N HIS A 259 0.09 -21.72 -7.38
CA HIS A 259 1.00 -21.11 -8.34
C HIS A 259 1.15 -22.00 -9.56
N ARG A 260 1.17 -21.39 -10.74
CA ARG A 260 1.24 -22.05 -12.04
C ARG A 260 2.54 -21.62 -12.70
N HIS A 261 3.35 -22.60 -13.11
CA HIS A 261 4.63 -22.38 -13.79
C HIS A 261 4.48 -22.20 -15.29
#